data_AF-A0A443PQ32-F1
#
_entry.id   AF-A0A443PQ32-F1
#
_cell.length_a   1.000
_cell.length_b   1.000
_cell.length_c   1.000
_cell.angle_alpha   90.00
_cell.angle_beta   90.00
_cell.angle_gamma   90.00
#
_symmetry.space_group_name_H-M   'P 1'
#
loop_
_entity.id
_entity.type
_entity.pdbx_description
1 polymer ?
#
loop_
_entity_poly.entity_id
_entity_poly.type
_entity_poly.pdbx_seq_one_letter_code
_entity_poly.pdbx_strand_id
1 'polypeptide(L)'
;MDLSSNLDEYIHESIEHSLGLPVSAKTLEMKLLAAEEAQRRLQDQIFLLQDRMKEKDQRIERSRAEAQMSAQALRKCIEENQKLSAECADLLSKCAKWEKECTLYDQDREALMEFGNDADERAKEAEIRALEAENSLTRLAEELKYYKHECEILMTKEASATQESLALRRQIDELEHARLQGCRENHLGCSQCSSQKENQEPESHLLATVSGDSSGVITVLEGHILDKVVSSLLGKGNTTRQAKDEVEANAHSFLEAHMGQEQCQRFWKRVKPLTKYILALAAGFESLQKDKEHLRINLHRAEEEVKVLFEENNMLDKEHEKLLRKTRERHEGSEGKHSTSVSAKGKRKLKAGTTISTDRIIDFCGLESPRRPLSPLQLKSPESRMQKK
;
A
#
# COMPACT_ATOMS: atom_id res chain seq x y z
N MET A 1 96.37 -8.40 -79.92
CA MET A 1 96.65 -7.98 -78.54
C MET A 1 97.63 -9.01 -78.03
N ASP A 2 98.91 -8.65 -77.98
CA ASP A 2 99.95 -9.62 -77.70
C ASP A 2 99.94 -9.91 -76.20
N LEU A 3 99.73 -11.18 -75.85
CA LEU A 3 99.81 -11.66 -74.48
C LEU A 3 101.27 -11.58 -74.04
N SER A 4 101.49 -11.27 -72.76
CA SER A 4 102.85 -11.30 -72.17
C SER A 4 103.50 -12.66 -72.43
N SER A 5 104.78 -12.69 -72.79
CA SER A 5 105.53 -13.93 -73.10
C SER A 5 105.42 -14.99 -71.99
N ASN A 6 105.33 -14.58 -70.72
CA ASN A 6 105.14 -15.50 -69.59
C ASN A 6 103.74 -16.13 -69.55
N LEU A 7 102.73 -15.41 -70.06
CA LEU A 7 101.35 -15.89 -70.09
C LEU A 7 101.14 -16.87 -71.26
N ASP A 8 101.76 -16.61 -72.41
CA ASP A 8 101.75 -17.52 -73.56
C ASP A 8 102.45 -18.85 -73.24
N GLU A 9 103.59 -18.81 -72.55
CA GLU A 9 104.34 -19.99 -72.09
C GLU A 9 103.52 -20.81 -71.06
N TYR A 10 102.82 -20.13 -70.14
CA TYR A 10 101.91 -20.77 -69.18
C TYR A 10 100.70 -21.44 -69.84
N ILE A 11 100.14 -20.81 -70.89
CA ILE A 11 99.00 -21.37 -71.65
C ILE A 11 99.46 -22.58 -72.45
N HIS A 12 100.60 -22.49 -73.15
CA HIS A 12 101.19 -23.60 -73.90
C HIS A 12 101.44 -24.82 -73.01
N GLU A 13 102.16 -24.63 -71.91
CA GLU A 13 102.48 -25.71 -70.96
C GLU A 13 101.23 -26.24 -70.22
N SER A 14 100.17 -25.45 -70.08
CA SER A 14 98.88 -25.92 -69.55
C SER A 14 98.13 -26.82 -70.52
N ILE A 15 98.23 -26.55 -71.82
CA ILE A 15 97.65 -27.40 -72.86
C ILE A 15 98.44 -28.72 -72.93
N GLU A 16 99.78 -28.65 -72.93
CA GLU A 16 100.66 -29.83 -72.88
C GLU A 16 100.38 -30.71 -71.66
N HIS A 17 100.20 -30.11 -70.47
CA HIS A 17 99.80 -30.84 -69.27
C HIS A 17 98.48 -31.59 -69.43
N SER A 18 97.48 -30.94 -70.05
CA SER A 18 96.15 -31.52 -70.28
C SER A 18 96.18 -32.67 -71.28
N LEU A 19 97.21 -32.72 -72.13
CA LEU A 19 97.50 -33.79 -73.09
C LEU A 19 98.42 -34.88 -72.52
N GLY A 20 98.84 -34.78 -71.26
CA GLY A 20 99.69 -35.76 -70.58
C GLY A 20 101.19 -35.62 -70.84
N LEU A 21 101.64 -34.50 -71.41
CA LEU A 21 103.07 -34.22 -71.66
C LEU A 21 103.75 -33.63 -70.41
N PRO A 22 105.07 -33.86 -70.24
CA PRO A 22 105.82 -33.37 -69.08
C PRO A 22 105.90 -31.84 -69.11
N VAL A 23 105.57 -31.23 -67.96
CA VAL A 23 105.49 -29.77 -67.77
C VAL A 23 106.76 -29.28 -67.09
N SER A 24 107.16 -28.02 -67.34
CA SER A 24 108.28 -27.43 -66.63
C SER A 24 107.99 -27.28 -65.12
N ALA A 25 109.02 -27.42 -64.29
CA ALA A 25 108.91 -27.24 -62.84
C ALA A 25 108.39 -25.84 -62.46
N LYS A 26 108.76 -24.81 -63.24
CA LYS A 26 108.37 -23.41 -63.04
C LYS A 26 106.86 -23.21 -63.21
N THR A 27 106.23 -23.85 -64.19
CA THR A 27 104.78 -23.78 -64.38
C THR A 27 104.02 -24.53 -63.29
N LEU A 28 104.55 -25.65 -62.80
CA LEU A 28 103.96 -26.37 -61.65
C LEU A 28 104.02 -25.54 -60.36
N GLU A 29 105.14 -24.87 -60.07
CA GLU A 29 105.28 -23.96 -58.92
C GLU A 29 104.32 -22.78 -59.00
N MET A 30 104.18 -22.16 -60.17
CA MET A 30 103.21 -21.07 -60.40
C MET A 30 101.76 -21.54 -60.18
N LYS A 31 101.39 -22.74 -60.65
CA LYS A 31 100.06 -23.33 -60.42
C LYS A 31 99.83 -23.64 -58.94
N LEU A 32 100.84 -24.16 -58.25
CA LEU A 32 100.78 -24.42 -56.82
C LEU A 32 100.55 -23.13 -56.03
N LEU A 33 101.34 -22.09 -56.29
CA LEU A 33 101.17 -20.78 -55.65
C LEU A 33 99.80 -20.16 -55.93
N ALA A 34 99.31 -20.23 -57.18
CA ALA A 34 97.99 -19.73 -57.54
C ALA A 34 96.86 -20.51 -56.84
N ALA A 35 97.01 -21.83 -56.72
CA ALA A 35 96.05 -22.69 -56.01
C ALA A 35 96.06 -22.42 -54.50
N GLU A 36 97.22 -22.27 -53.87
CA GLU A 36 97.36 -21.92 -52.45
C GLU A 36 96.76 -20.53 -52.13
N GLU A 37 96.98 -19.56 -53.02
CA GLU A 37 96.39 -18.22 -52.90
C GLU A 37 94.86 -18.27 -53.05
N ALA A 38 94.34 -19.05 -54.00
CA ALA A 38 92.91 -19.28 -54.16
C ALA A 38 92.30 -19.99 -52.94
N GLN A 39 93.00 -20.98 -52.38
CA GLN A 39 92.61 -21.68 -51.17
C GLN A 39 92.54 -20.72 -49.96
N ARG A 40 93.54 -19.85 -49.78
CA ARG A 40 93.53 -18.83 -48.72
C ARG A 40 92.33 -17.88 -48.87
N ARG A 41 92.06 -17.36 -50.07
CA ARG A 41 90.88 -16.51 -50.32
C ARG A 41 89.56 -17.22 -50.04
N LEU A 42 89.44 -18.50 -50.41
CA LEU A 42 88.24 -19.29 -50.10
C LEU A 42 88.08 -19.51 -48.60
N GLN A 43 89.17 -19.79 -47.87
CA GLN A 43 89.14 -19.89 -46.42
C GLN A 43 88.67 -18.58 -45.78
N ASP A 44 89.20 -17.44 -46.21
CA ASP A 44 88.78 -16.12 -45.72
C ASP A 44 87.29 -15.85 -46.00
N GLN A 45 86.80 -16.22 -47.19
CA GLN A 45 85.37 -16.12 -47.51
C GLN A 45 84.51 -17.03 -46.64
N ILE A 46 84.95 -18.25 -46.36
CA ILE A 46 84.26 -19.18 -45.46
C ILE A 46 84.17 -18.57 -44.06
N PHE A 47 85.26 -18.03 -43.51
CA PHE A 47 85.25 -17.38 -42.20
C PHE A 47 84.31 -16.18 -42.17
N LEU A 48 84.37 -15.31 -43.19
CA LEU A 48 83.46 -14.16 -43.30
C LEU A 48 81.99 -14.58 -43.35
N LEU A 49 81.66 -15.63 -44.11
CA LEU A 49 80.30 -16.14 -44.20
C LEU A 49 79.83 -16.77 -42.88
N GLN A 50 80.71 -17.49 -42.18
CA GLN A 50 80.40 -18.05 -40.86
C GLN A 50 80.09 -16.96 -39.84
N ASP A 51 80.86 -15.86 -39.83
CA ASP A 51 80.61 -14.74 -38.92
C ASP A 51 79.30 -14.02 -39.26
N ARG A 52 79.02 -13.79 -40.55
CA ARG A 52 77.73 -13.24 -40.99
C ARG A 52 76.56 -14.14 -40.63
N MET A 53 76.71 -15.46 -40.72
CA MET A 53 75.67 -16.42 -40.34
C MET A 53 75.40 -16.33 -38.84
N LYS A 54 76.44 -16.38 -38.00
CA LYS A 54 76.31 -16.22 -36.54
C LYS A 54 75.65 -14.90 -36.15
N GLU A 55 76.01 -13.81 -36.81
CA GLU A 55 75.40 -12.50 -36.56
C GLU A 55 73.90 -12.51 -36.89
N LYS A 56 73.51 -13.14 -38.00
CA LYS A 56 72.10 -13.29 -38.41
C LYS A 56 71.34 -14.18 -37.44
N ASP A 57 71.92 -15.28 -36.99
CA ASP A 57 71.31 -16.17 -35.99
C ASP A 57 71.06 -15.43 -34.68
N GLN A 58 72.03 -14.65 -34.19
CA GLN A 58 71.84 -13.82 -33.00
C GLN A 58 70.75 -12.77 -33.17
N ARG A 59 70.63 -12.15 -34.36
CA ARG A 59 69.54 -11.20 -34.65
C ARG A 59 68.18 -11.89 -34.67
N ILE A 60 68.09 -13.11 -35.21
CA ILE A 60 66.87 -13.92 -35.20
C ILE A 60 66.47 -14.27 -33.77
N GLU A 61 67.39 -14.73 -32.94
CA GLU A 61 67.10 -15.09 -31.55
C GLU A 61 66.66 -13.87 -30.72
N ARG A 62 67.29 -12.70 -30.91
CA ARG A 62 66.83 -11.44 -30.29
C ARG A 62 65.41 -11.08 -30.73
N SER A 63 65.13 -11.14 -32.03
CA SER A 63 63.79 -10.86 -32.56
C SER A 63 62.74 -11.85 -32.06
N ARG A 64 63.08 -13.14 -31.92
CA ARG A 64 62.20 -14.17 -31.34
C ARG A 64 61.88 -13.88 -29.88
N ALA A 65 62.88 -13.54 -29.07
CA ALA A 65 62.68 -13.20 -27.67
C ALA A 65 61.80 -11.94 -27.52
N GLU A 66 62.05 -10.90 -28.31
CA GLU A 66 61.24 -9.67 -28.32
C GLU A 66 59.78 -9.95 -28.74
N ALA A 67 59.58 -10.75 -29.79
CA ALA A 67 58.25 -11.14 -30.26
C ALA A 67 57.51 -11.98 -29.21
N GLN A 68 58.19 -12.89 -28.52
CA GLN A 68 57.61 -13.72 -27.46
C GLN A 68 57.15 -12.88 -26.27
N MET A 69 58.00 -11.95 -25.80
CA MET A 69 57.66 -11.04 -24.71
C MET A 69 56.48 -10.13 -25.08
N SER A 70 56.48 -9.61 -26.32
CA SER A 70 55.38 -8.79 -26.84
C SER A 70 54.07 -9.57 -26.93
N ALA A 71 54.10 -10.82 -27.43
CA ALA A 71 52.94 -11.69 -27.49
C ALA A 71 52.39 -12.02 -26.09
N GLN A 72 53.26 -12.22 -25.10
CA GLN A 72 52.84 -12.43 -23.72
C GLN A 72 52.18 -11.18 -23.11
N ALA A 73 52.73 -10.00 -23.35
CA ALA A 73 52.14 -8.74 -22.89
C ALA A 73 50.75 -8.50 -23.53
N LEU A 74 50.61 -8.77 -24.83
CA LEU A 74 49.32 -8.68 -25.51
C LEU A 74 48.29 -9.66 -24.95
N ARG A 75 48.68 -10.92 -24.67
CA ARG A 75 47.79 -11.90 -24.04
C ARG A 75 47.24 -11.41 -22.70
N LYS A 76 48.11 -10.92 -21.81
CA LYS A 76 47.68 -10.37 -20.52
C LYS A 76 46.73 -9.17 -20.69
N CYS A 77 47.02 -8.28 -21.64
CA CYS A 77 46.16 -7.13 -21.91
C CYS A 77 44.77 -7.57 -22.42
N ILE A 78 44.70 -8.60 -23.27
CA ILE A 78 43.43 -9.16 -23.74
C ILE A 78 42.65 -9.79 -22.58
N GLU A 79 43.30 -10.57 -21.73
CA GLU A 79 42.68 -11.19 -20.54
C GLU A 79 42.11 -10.12 -19.58
N GLU A 80 42.87 -9.06 -19.30
CA GLU A 80 42.42 -7.94 -18.48
C GLU A 80 41.23 -7.20 -19.10
N ASN A 81 41.25 -6.97 -20.43
CA ASN A 81 40.15 -6.33 -21.13
C ASN A 81 38.87 -7.19 -21.11
N GLN A 82 39.01 -8.51 -21.28
CA GLN A 82 37.90 -9.46 -21.14
C GLN A 82 37.33 -9.45 -19.73
N LYS A 83 38.19 -9.43 -18.70
CA LYS A 83 37.76 -9.32 -17.30
C LYS A 83 36.99 -8.03 -17.05
N LEU A 84 37.52 -6.89 -17.48
CA LEU A 84 36.85 -5.58 -17.35
C LEU A 84 35.51 -5.56 -18.09
N SER A 85 35.44 -6.18 -19.28
CA SER A 85 34.18 -6.31 -20.02
C SER A 85 33.13 -7.11 -19.24
N ALA A 86 33.52 -8.18 -18.56
CA ALA A 86 32.63 -8.97 -17.72
C ALA A 86 32.15 -8.15 -16.50
N GLU A 87 33.07 -7.46 -15.81
CA GLU A 87 32.73 -6.58 -14.69
C GLU A 87 31.77 -5.45 -15.11
N CYS A 88 31.98 -4.84 -16.29
CA CYS A 88 31.07 -3.85 -16.86
C CYS A 88 29.67 -4.44 -17.12
N ALA A 89 29.58 -5.66 -17.66
CA ALA A 89 28.31 -6.33 -17.90
C ALA A 89 27.56 -6.63 -16.58
N ASP A 90 28.28 -7.07 -15.55
CA ASP A 90 27.71 -7.33 -14.22
C ASP A 90 27.21 -6.04 -13.55
N LEU A 91 27.98 -4.95 -13.64
CA LEU A 91 27.57 -3.65 -13.13
C LEU A 91 26.33 -3.12 -13.86
N LEU A 92 26.26 -3.26 -15.18
CA LEU A 92 25.07 -2.89 -15.96
C LEU A 92 23.84 -3.71 -15.54
N SER A 93 24.00 -5.01 -15.31
CA SER A 93 22.93 -5.86 -14.81
C SER A 93 22.42 -5.39 -13.44
N LYS A 94 23.33 -4.99 -12.55
CA LYS A 94 22.98 -4.42 -11.24
C LYS A 94 22.25 -3.08 -11.39
N CYS A 95 22.75 -2.17 -12.23
CA CYS A 95 22.06 -0.89 -12.50
C CYS A 95 20.64 -1.11 -12.99
N ALA A 96 20.42 -2.03 -13.94
CA ALA A 96 19.09 -2.35 -14.45
C ALA A 96 18.14 -2.92 -13.37
N LYS A 97 18.66 -3.60 -12.35
CA LYS A 97 17.86 -4.04 -11.20
C LYS A 97 17.46 -2.87 -10.32
N TRP A 98 18.40 -1.98 -10.00
CA TRP A 98 18.15 -0.79 -9.20
C TRP A 98 17.18 0.18 -9.89
N GLU A 99 17.27 0.34 -11.21
CA GLU A 99 16.32 1.14 -11.97
C GLU A 99 14.89 0.62 -11.82
N LYS A 100 14.69 -0.71 -11.94
CA LYS A 100 13.38 -1.33 -11.70
C LYS A 100 12.88 -1.11 -10.28
N GLU A 101 13.77 -1.24 -9.30
CA GLU A 101 13.47 -1.04 -7.89
C GLU A 101 13.05 0.42 -7.62
N CYS A 102 13.75 1.41 -8.20
CA CYS A 102 13.35 2.82 -8.14
C CYS A 102 11.96 3.05 -8.75
N THR A 103 11.67 2.48 -9.93
CA THR A 103 10.34 2.62 -10.54
C THR A 103 9.23 2.03 -9.66
N LEU A 104 9.54 0.99 -8.89
CA LEU A 104 8.59 0.40 -7.96
C LEU A 104 8.34 1.30 -6.75
N TYR A 105 9.39 1.92 -6.19
CA TYR A 105 9.23 2.91 -5.13
C TYR A 105 8.42 4.13 -5.59
N ASP A 106 8.61 4.60 -6.82
CA ASP A 106 7.82 5.69 -7.36
C ASP A 106 6.34 5.31 -7.47
N GLN A 107 6.04 4.10 -7.97
CA GLN A 107 4.67 3.57 -8.02
C GLN A 107 4.04 3.42 -6.65
N ASP A 108 4.77 2.86 -5.68
CA ASP A 108 4.27 2.69 -4.30
C ASP A 108 3.97 4.06 -3.66
N ARG A 109 4.82 5.07 -3.90
CA ARG A 109 4.61 6.44 -3.41
C ARG A 109 3.37 7.07 -4.04
N GLU A 110 3.16 6.91 -5.34
CA GLU A 110 1.97 7.41 -6.04
C GLU A 110 0.71 6.75 -5.49
N ALA A 111 0.70 5.42 -5.33
CA ALA A 111 -0.43 4.69 -4.77
C ALA A 111 -0.77 5.13 -3.33
N LEU A 112 0.25 5.39 -2.50
CA LEU A 112 0.03 5.91 -1.14
C LEU A 112 -0.55 7.34 -1.15
N MET A 113 -0.14 8.18 -2.10
CA MET A 113 -0.69 9.52 -2.26
C MET A 113 -2.16 9.48 -2.69
N GLU A 114 -2.51 8.64 -3.66
CA GLU A 114 -3.89 8.41 -4.08
C GLU A 114 -4.75 7.90 -2.92
N PHE A 115 -4.26 6.93 -2.15
CA PHE A 115 -4.95 6.44 -0.97
C PHE A 115 -5.20 7.55 0.08
N GLY A 116 -4.22 8.44 0.28
CA GLY A 116 -4.37 9.60 1.15
C GLY A 116 -5.49 10.54 0.68
N ASN A 117 -5.54 10.84 -0.62
CA ASN A 117 -6.58 11.67 -1.21
C ASN A 117 -7.98 11.03 -1.03
N ASP A 118 -8.11 9.73 -1.32
CA ASP A 118 -9.37 8.98 -1.15
C ASP A 118 -9.84 8.93 0.32
N ALA A 119 -8.90 8.85 1.26
CA ALA A 119 -9.22 8.89 2.69
C ALA A 119 -9.71 10.28 3.11
N ASP A 120 -9.06 11.35 2.64
CA ASP A 120 -9.45 12.73 2.91
C ASP A 120 -10.82 13.07 2.30
N GLU A 121 -11.11 12.61 1.08
CA GLU A 121 -12.42 12.77 0.45
C GLU A 121 -13.52 12.09 1.26
N ARG A 122 -13.32 10.82 1.66
CA ARG A 122 -14.29 10.10 2.51
C ARG A 122 -14.49 10.76 3.88
N ALA A 123 -13.43 11.33 4.46
CA ALA A 123 -13.53 12.07 5.72
C ALA A 123 -14.41 13.33 5.55
N LYS A 124 -14.20 14.10 4.48
CA LYS A 124 -15.03 15.28 4.15
C LYS A 124 -16.49 14.90 3.91
N GLU A 125 -16.75 13.83 3.17
CA GLU A 125 -18.12 13.33 2.95
C GLU A 125 -18.81 12.89 4.26
N ALA A 126 -18.07 12.30 5.19
CA ALA A 126 -18.58 11.93 6.50
C ALA A 126 -18.88 13.17 7.36
N GLU A 127 -18.01 14.18 7.32
CA GLU A 127 -18.20 15.45 8.02
C GLU A 127 -19.44 16.20 7.52
N ILE A 128 -19.63 16.27 6.19
CA ILE A 128 -20.82 16.88 5.59
C ILE A 128 -22.09 16.16 6.06
N ARG A 129 -22.12 14.82 6.00
CA ARG A 129 -23.28 14.04 6.46
C ARG A 129 -23.57 14.20 7.95
N ALA A 130 -22.54 14.30 8.78
CA ALA A 130 -22.70 14.56 10.21
C ALA A 130 -23.32 15.94 10.45
N LEU A 131 -22.83 16.97 9.76
CA LEU A 131 -23.36 18.33 9.85
C LEU A 131 -24.83 18.40 9.40
N GLU A 132 -25.19 17.72 8.31
CA GLU A 132 -26.59 17.62 7.86
C GLU A 132 -27.50 16.94 8.90
N ALA A 133 -27.00 15.89 9.56
CA ALA A 133 -27.72 15.21 10.63
C ALA A 133 -27.87 16.11 11.88
N GLU A 134 -26.81 16.83 12.28
CA GLU A 134 -26.84 17.79 13.39
C GLU A 134 -27.84 18.93 13.15
N ASN A 135 -27.86 19.47 11.93
CA ASN A 135 -28.83 20.49 11.52
C ASN A 135 -30.27 19.94 11.58
N SER A 136 -30.47 18.69 11.14
CA SER A 136 -31.77 18.02 11.19
C SER A 136 -32.25 17.78 12.63
N LEU A 137 -31.34 17.36 13.53
CA LEU A 137 -31.62 17.19 14.95
C LEU A 137 -31.98 18.52 15.62
N THR A 138 -31.25 19.59 15.29
CA THR A 138 -31.53 20.93 15.81
C THR A 138 -32.94 21.37 15.42
N ARG A 139 -33.31 21.22 14.14
CA ARG A 139 -34.67 21.53 13.66
C ARG A 139 -35.74 20.71 14.38
N LEU A 140 -35.53 19.40 14.53
CA LEU A 140 -36.48 18.52 15.24
C LEU A 140 -36.62 18.90 16.72
N ALA A 141 -35.53 19.28 17.38
CA ALA A 141 -35.55 19.71 18.78
C ALA A 141 -36.36 21.01 18.95
N GLU A 142 -36.23 21.97 18.04
CA GLU A 142 -37.03 23.20 18.02
C GLU A 142 -38.52 22.89 17.85
N GLU A 143 -38.87 22.00 16.91
CA GLU A 143 -40.24 21.59 16.68
C GLU A 143 -40.84 20.83 17.88
N LEU A 144 -40.07 19.97 18.53
CA LEU A 144 -40.49 19.28 19.74
C LEU A 144 -40.76 20.29 20.86
N LYS A 145 -39.87 21.29 21.03
CA LYS A 145 -40.06 22.37 21.98
C LYS A 145 -41.33 23.18 21.69
N TYR A 146 -41.63 23.45 20.42
CA TYR A 146 -42.86 24.09 19.99
C TYR A 146 -44.10 23.28 20.39
N TYR A 147 -44.16 21.99 20.03
CA TYR A 147 -45.32 21.15 20.37
C TYR A 147 -45.47 20.92 21.87
N LYS A 148 -44.36 20.82 22.61
CA LYS A 148 -44.40 20.74 24.07
C LYS A 148 -45.10 21.96 24.67
N HIS A 149 -44.75 23.16 24.21
CA HIS A 149 -45.36 24.39 24.66
C HIS A 149 -46.85 24.47 24.29
N GLU A 150 -47.21 24.04 23.08
CA GLU A 150 -48.60 23.98 22.64
C GLU A 150 -49.44 23.03 23.52
N CYS A 151 -48.91 21.85 23.86
CA CYS A 151 -49.54 20.93 24.79
C CYS A 151 -49.71 21.55 26.18
N GLU A 152 -48.70 22.23 26.72
CA GLU A 152 -48.79 22.92 28.02
C GLU A 152 -49.91 23.99 28.03
N ILE A 153 -50.06 24.76 26.94
CA ILE A 153 -51.15 25.74 26.80
C ILE A 153 -52.52 25.04 26.76
N LEU A 154 -52.66 23.93 26.04
CA LEU A 154 -53.93 23.21 25.98
C LEU A 154 -54.30 22.61 27.34
N MET A 155 -53.34 22.04 28.07
CA MET A 155 -53.55 21.49 29.41
C MET A 155 -53.99 22.57 30.41
N THR A 156 -53.44 23.78 30.33
CA THR A 156 -53.86 24.90 31.20
C THR A 156 -55.27 25.38 30.88
N LYS A 157 -55.66 25.43 29.59
CA LYS A 157 -57.04 25.75 29.17
C LYS A 157 -58.06 24.70 29.61
N GLU A 158 -57.69 23.42 29.54
CA GLU A 158 -58.54 22.33 30.01
C GLU A 158 -58.69 22.37 31.54
N ALA A 159 -57.62 22.67 32.28
CA ALA A 159 -57.67 22.88 33.71
C ALA A 159 -58.58 24.07 34.11
N SER A 160 -58.54 25.18 33.37
CA SER A 160 -59.44 26.31 33.63
C SER A 160 -60.90 25.96 33.30
N ALA A 161 -61.16 25.27 32.18
CA ALA A 161 -62.52 24.85 31.80
C ALA A 161 -63.12 23.84 32.80
N THR A 162 -62.32 22.92 33.31
CA THR A 162 -62.75 21.97 34.36
C THR A 162 -63.03 22.70 35.68
N GLN A 163 -62.21 23.68 36.06
CA GLN A 163 -62.46 24.52 37.23
C GLN A 163 -63.74 25.34 37.10
N GLU A 164 -63.99 25.94 35.94
CA GLU A 164 -65.24 26.67 35.63
C GLU A 164 -66.45 25.73 35.67
N SER A 165 -66.36 24.53 35.09
CA SER A 165 -67.41 23.53 35.13
C SER A 165 -67.75 23.10 36.57
N LEU A 166 -66.73 22.90 37.42
CA LEU A 166 -66.92 22.60 38.84
C LEU A 166 -67.54 23.77 39.62
N ALA A 167 -67.17 25.02 39.30
CA ALA A 167 -67.76 26.20 39.91
C ALA A 167 -69.25 26.34 39.56
N LEU A 168 -69.60 26.14 38.28
CA LEU A 168 -71.00 26.13 37.82
C LEU A 168 -71.79 24.99 38.48
N ARG A 169 -71.19 23.81 38.64
CA ARG A 169 -71.83 22.68 39.34
C ARG A 169 -72.18 23.04 40.79
N ARG A 170 -71.26 23.67 41.52
CA ARG A 170 -71.53 24.14 42.90
C ARG A 170 -72.64 25.18 42.96
N GLN A 171 -72.67 26.12 42.01
CA GLN A 171 -73.77 27.09 41.94
C GLN A 171 -75.12 26.43 41.65
N ILE A 172 -75.16 25.41 40.80
CA ILE A 172 -76.37 24.60 40.57
C ILE A 172 -76.80 23.91 41.87
N ASP A 173 -75.86 23.26 42.56
CA ASP A 173 -76.16 22.57 43.83
C ASP A 173 -76.65 23.56 44.91
N GLU A 174 -76.06 24.76 45.01
CA GLU A 174 -76.50 25.84 45.92
C GLU A 174 -77.90 26.36 45.59
N LEU A 175 -78.20 26.57 44.30
CA LEU A 175 -79.53 26.99 43.84
C LEU A 175 -80.58 25.89 44.06
N GLU A 176 -80.23 24.62 43.86
CA GLU A 176 -81.09 23.48 44.17
C GLU A 176 -81.36 23.36 45.67
N HIS A 177 -80.34 23.57 46.50
CA HIS A 177 -80.48 23.59 47.95
C HIS A 177 -81.37 24.76 48.40
N ALA A 178 -81.19 25.97 47.84
CA ALA A 178 -82.05 27.13 48.10
C ALA A 178 -83.50 26.89 47.65
N ARG A 179 -83.71 26.22 46.50
CA ARG A 179 -85.04 25.81 46.02
C ARG A 179 -85.71 24.83 46.99
N LEU A 180 -84.98 23.85 47.50
CA LEU A 180 -85.48 22.89 48.49
C LEU A 180 -85.76 23.53 49.86
N GLN A 181 -84.98 24.54 50.25
CA GLN A 181 -85.16 25.28 51.50
C GLN A 181 -86.37 26.23 51.42
N GLY A 182 -86.59 26.89 50.28
CA GLY A 182 -87.82 27.66 50.00
C GLY A 182 -89.10 26.82 49.96
N CYS A 183 -88.99 25.51 49.72
CA CYS A 183 -90.11 24.56 49.84
C CYS A 183 -90.41 24.13 51.28
N ARG A 184 -89.51 24.36 52.25
CA ARG A 184 -89.76 24.07 53.68
C ARG A 184 -90.38 25.26 54.43
N GLU A 185 -90.20 26.49 53.95
CA GLU A 185 -90.64 27.70 54.65
C GLU A 185 -92.00 28.24 54.16
N ASN A 186 -92.53 27.75 53.05
CA ASN A 186 -93.86 28.13 52.53
C ASN A 186 -94.81 26.92 52.49
N HIS A 187 -95.68 26.80 53.51
CA HIS A 187 -96.89 25.97 53.44
C HIS A 187 -97.91 26.61 52.47
N LEU A 188 -97.69 26.47 51.17
CA LEU A 188 -98.68 26.75 50.12
C LEU A 188 -98.60 25.63 49.07
N GLY A 189 -99.71 24.89 48.92
CA GLY A 189 -99.79 23.69 48.10
C GLY A 189 -99.51 23.95 46.62
N CYS A 190 -98.51 23.25 46.08
CA CYS A 190 -98.38 23.02 44.64
C CYS A 190 -99.12 21.71 44.31
N SER A 191 -100.28 21.82 43.67
CA SER A 191 -101.13 20.71 43.23
C SER A 191 -100.67 20.06 41.92
N GLN A 192 -99.41 20.25 41.49
CA GLN A 192 -98.84 19.61 40.31
C GLN A 192 -97.41 19.12 40.54
N CYS A 193 -97.22 18.24 41.53
CA CYS A 193 -96.07 17.32 41.59
C CYS A 193 -96.53 16.04 42.32
N SER A 194 -97.42 15.28 41.68
CA SER A 194 -97.83 13.94 42.13
C SER A 194 -98.08 13.05 40.92
N SER A 195 -97.03 12.33 40.51
CA SER A 195 -97.04 11.05 39.78
C SER A 195 -95.56 10.69 39.58
N GLN A 196 -94.99 9.57 39.98
CA GLN A 196 -95.51 8.28 40.45
C GLN A 196 -94.49 7.69 41.44
N LYS A 197 -94.98 7.17 42.56
CA LYS A 197 -94.37 6.05 43.28
C LYS A 197 -95.36 4.92 43.15
N GLU A 198 -94.96 3.81 42.55
CA GLU A 198 -95.38 2.46 42.98
C GLU A 198 -94.53 1.38 42.30
N ASN A 199 -93.61 0.82 43.10
CA ASN A 199 -93.26 -0.60 43.27
C ASN A 199 -93.19 -1.54 42.05
N GLN A 200 -92.02 -2.16 41.82
CA GLN A 200 -91.75 -3.59 42.12
C GLN A 200 -90.32 -4.01 41.68
N GLU A 201 -89.55 -4.56 42.62
CA GLU A 201 -88.42 -5.50 42.42
C GLU A 201 -88.92 -6.84 41.82
N PRO A 202 -88.08 -7.86 41.57
CA PRO A 202 -86.72 -7.91 40.99
C PRO A 202 -86.65 -8.97 39.85
N GLU A 203 -85.71 -8.88 38.90
CA GLU A 203 -85.17 -10.11 38.26
C GLU A 203 -83.92 -9.88 37.41
N SER A 204 -83.15 -10.96 37.35
CA SER A 204 -81.75 -11.07 37.04
C SER A 204 -81.50 -11.41 35.56
N HIS A 205 -80.25 -11.14 35.13
CA HIS A 205 -79.57 -11.63 33.94
C HIS A 205 -79.92 -10.98 32.58
N LEU A 206 -78.99 -10.16 32.07
CA LEU A 206 -78.14 -10.54 30.93
C LEU A 206 -77.03 -9.50 30.70
N LEU A 207 -75.81 -10.03 30.59
CA LEU A 207 -74.59 -9.49 30.01
C LEU A 207 -74.76 -8.26 29.09
N ALA A 208 -74.20 -7.13 29.51
CA ALA A 208 -73.58 -6.18 28.59
C ALA A 208 -72.45 -5.44 29.31
N THR A 209 -71.24 -5.81 28.93
CA THR A 209 -69.99 -5.08 29.10
C THR A 209 -70.18 -3.57 28.89
N VAL A 210 -70.04 -2.78 29.95
CA VAL A 210 -69.59 -1.38 29.80
C VAL A 210 -68.17 -1.35 30.32
N SER A 211 -67.28 -1.78 29.42
CA SER A 211 -65.86 -1.47 29.50
C SER A 211 -65.73 0.05 29.62
N GLY A 212 -64.93 0.52 30.57
CA GLY A 212 -64.64 1.94 30.70
C GLY A 212 -64.06 2.51 29.40
N ASP A 213 -64.81 3.39 28.76
CA ASP A 213 -64.38 4.16 27.59
C ASP A 213 -63.32 5.24 27.92
N SER A 214 -62.81 5.27 29.15
CA SER A 214 -61.58 5.99 29.46
C SER A 214 -60.33 5.31 28.87
N SER A 215 -60.39 4.02 28.52
CA SER A 215 -59.28 3.32 27.85
C SER A 215 -59.13 3.71 26.37
N GLY A 216 -60.22 4.09 25.69
CA GLY A 216 -60.17 4.42 24.25
C GLY A 216 -59.41 5.71 23.99
N VAL A 217 -59.65 6.75 24.80
CA VAL A 217 -59.02 8.06 24.67
C VAL A 217 -57.53 8.01 24.99
N ILE A 218 -57.14 7.22 26.01
CA ILE A 218 -55.72 7.01 26.37
C ILE A 218 -54.98 6.27 25.24
N THR A 219 -55.58 5.25 24.63
CA THR A 219 -54.95 4.51 23.51
C THR A 219 -54.83 5.33 22.22
N VAL A 220 -55.73 6.30 21.99
CA VAL A 220 -55.66 7.20 20.83
C VAL A 220 -54.56 8.25 21.02
N LEU A 221 -54.42 8.80 22.23
CA LEU A 221 -53.38 9.77 22.57
C LEU A 221 -51.98 9.12 22.56
N GLU A 222 -51.84 7.92 23.13
CA GLU A 222 -50.61 7.12 23.03
C GLU A 222 -50.25 6.85 21.57
N GLY A 223 -51.22 6.46 20.74
CA GLY A 223 -51.01 6.25 19.31
C GLY A 223 -50.51 7.50 18.57
N HIS A 224 -51.01 8.69 18.96
CA HIS A 224 -50.63 9.95 18.34
C HIS A 224 -49.24 10.45 18.79
N ILE A 225 -48.90 10.25 20.06
CA ILE A 225 -47.56 10.55 20.59
C ILE A 225 -46.52 9.62 19.96
N LEU A 226 -46.85 8.34 19.80
CA LEU A 226 -45.99 7.36 19.15
C LEU A 226 -45.78 7.66 17.66
N ASP A 227 -46.83 8.04 16.92
CA ASP A 227 -46.71 8.44 15.52
C ASP A 227 -45.79 9.67 15.33
N LYS A 228 -45.85 10.62 16.27
CA LYS A 228 -44.94 11.78 16.32
C LYS A 228 -43.50 11.41 16.70
N VAL A 229 -43.29 10.49 17.66
CA VAL A 229 -41.96 10.00 18.05
C VAL A 229 -41.32 9.19 16.92
N VAL A 230 -42.10 8.36 16.22
CA VAL A 230 -41.69 7.60 15.04
C VAL A 230 -41.32 8.54 13.89
N SER A 231 -42.15 9.56 13.62
CA SER A 231 -41.85 10.58 12.60
C SER A 231 -40.64 11.46 12.95
N SER A 232 -40.30 11.58 14.23
CA SER A 232 -39.14 12.34 14.69
C SER A 232 -37.84 11.52 14.68
N LEU A 233 -37.89 10.21 14.96
CA LEU A 233 -36.72 9.32 14.95
C LEU A 233 -36.27 8.94 13.52
N LEU A 234 -37.21 8.86 12.57
CA LEU A 234 -36.93 8.56 11.16
C LEU A 234 -36.47 9.77 10.34
N GLY A 235 -36.38 10.95 10.95
CA GLY A 235 -36.08 12.20 10.25
C GLY A 235 -37.26 12.68 9.42
N LYS A 236 -37.56 13.98 9.49
CA LYS A 236 -38.53 14.64 8.61
C LYS A 236 -37.99 14.71 7.18
N GLY A 237 -38.16 13.60 6.47
CA GLY A 237 -37.78 13.43 5.08
C GLY A 237 -37.61 11.96 4.79
N ASN A 238 -38.61 11.38 4.11
CA ASN A 238 -38.58 10.08 3.43
C ASN A 238 -39.10 8.89 4.26
N THR A 239 -40.39 8.91 4.63
CA THR A 239 -41.14 7.66 4.83
C THR A 239 -41.38 6.98 3.48
N THR A 240 -40.34 6.41 2.89
CA THR A 240 -40.47 5.46 1.80
C THR A 240 -41.13 4.19 2.33
N ARG A 241 -42.04 3.62 1.54
CA ARG A 241 -42.68 2.31 1.79
C ARG A 241 -41.66 1.23 2.22
N GLN A 242 -40.44 1.33 1.70
CA GLN A 242 -39.28 0.50 2.06
C GLN A 242 -38.89 0.53 3.54
N ALA A 243 -38.91 1.68 4.22
CA ALA A 243 -38.51 1.75 5.64
C ALA A 243 -39.51 1.03 6.55
N LYS A 244 -40.80 1.03 6.18
CA LYS A 244 -41.83 0.29 6.90
C LYS A 244 -41.72 -1.21 6.66
N ASP A 245 -41.43 -1.60 5.42
CA ASP A 245 -41.20 -2.99 5.04
C ASP A 245 -39.93 -3.57 5.70
N GLU A 246 -38.89 -2.74 5.87
CA GLU A 246 -37.63 -3.10 6.54
C GLU A 246 -37.81 -3.28 8.07
N VAL A 247 -38.56 -2.39 8.72
CA VAL A 247 -38.91 -2.52 10.15
C VAL A 247 -39.73 -3.80 10.38
N GLU A 248 -40.68 -4.11 9.51
CA GLU A 248 -41.46 -5.35 9.61
C GLU A 248 -40.58 -6.60 9.34
N ALA A 249 -39.68 -6.55 8.36
CA ALA A 249 -38.76 -7.64 8.05
C ALA A 249 -37.77 -7.91 9.19
N ASN A 250 -37.21 -6.86 9.81
CA ASN A 250 -36.27 -6.98 10.92
C ASN A 250 -36.93 -7.56 12.18
N ALA A 251 -38.13 -7.08 12.53
CA ALA A 251 -38.91 -7.63 13.63
C ALA A 251 -39.34 -9.09 13.41
N HIS A 252 -39.71 -9.44 12.17
CA HIS A 252 -40.09 -10.81 11.81
C HIS A 252 -38.87 -11.75 11.89
N SER A 253 -37.73 -11.32 11.35
CA SER A 253 -36.47 -12.08 11.40
C SER A 253 -35.99 -12.33 12.83
N PHE A 254 -36.15 -11.34 13.71
CA PHE A 254 -35.85 -11.47 15.13
C PHE A 254 -36.75 -12.51 15.82
N LEU A 255 -38.06 -12.45 15.64
CA LEU A 255 -38.97 -13.43 16.21
C LEU A 255 -38.74 -14.85 15.67
N GLU A 256 -38.39 -14.97 14.39
CA GLU A 256 -38.08 -16.26 13.77
C GLU A 256 -36.81 -16.88 14.36
N ALA A 257 -35.78 -16.07 14.62
CA ALA A 257 -34.54 -16.52 15.27
C ALA A 257 -34.75 -17.01 16.71
N HIS A 258 -35.76 -16.48 17.43
CA HIS A 258 -35.98 -16.80 18.85
C HIS A 258 -37.12 -17.79 19.12
N MET A 259 -38.12 -17.92 18.23
CA MET A 259 -39.31 -18.76 18.47
C MET A 259 -39.59 -19.80 17.37
N GLY A 260 -38.81 -19.83 16.29
CA GLY A 260 -39.00 -20.74 15.15
C GLY A 260 -40.12 -20.31 14.20
N GLN A 261 -40.00 -20.73 12.94
CA GLN A 261 -40.76 -20.19 11.80
C GLN A 261 -42.29 -20.33 11.93
N GLU A 262 -42.80 -21.50 12.34
CA GLU A 262 -44.24 -21.74 12.46
C GLU A 262 -44.91 -20.98 13.61
N GLN A 263 -44.20 -20.81 14.74
CA GLN A 263 -44.73 -20.10 15.91
C GLN A 263 -44.66 -18.58 15.69
N CYS A 264 -43.58 -18.11 15.05
CA CYS A 264 -43.40 -16.73 14.62
C CYS A 264 -44.58 -16.27 13.74
N GLN A 265 -44.95 -17.04 12.73
CA GLN A 265 -46.01 -16.64 11.80
C GLN A 265 -47.40 -16.55 12.45
N ARG A 266 -47.69 -17.44 13.42
CA ARG A 266 -48.95 -17.40 14.20
C ARG A 266 -48.98 -16.23 15.18
N PHE A 267 -47.86 -15.94 15.81
CA PHE A 267 -47.72 -14.83 16.75
C PHE A 267 -47.79 -13.49 16.00
N TRP A 268 -47.04 -13.34 14.91
CA TRP A 268 -46.95 -12.10 14.11
C TRP A 268 -48.29 -11.55 13.64
N LYS A 269 -49.24 -12.43 13.28
CA LYS A 269 -50.61 -12.04 12.88
C LYS A 269 -51.45 -11.45 14.01
N ARG A 270 -51.11 -11.73 15.27
CA ARG A 270 -51.84 -11.31 16.49
C ARG A 270 -51.17 -10.15 17.22
N VAL A 271 -49.94 -9.82 16.85
CA VAL A 271 -49.11 -8.81 17.51
C VAL A 271 -49.52 -7.41 17.05
N LYS A 272 -49.77 -6.51 18.01
CA LYS A 272 -50.11 -5.11 17.75
C LYS A 272 -48.95 -4.39 17.03
N PRO A 273 -49.21 -3.40 16.17
CA PRO A 273 -48.16 -2.66 15.44
C PRO A 273 -47.04 -2.11 16.35
N LEU A 274 -47.39 -1.62 17.54
CA LEU A 274 -46.42 -1.13 18.54
C LEU A 274 -45.42 -2.22 18.98
N THR A 275 -45.92 -3.42 19.24
CA THR A 275 -45.08 -4.55 19.64
C THR A 275 -44.17 -5.01 18.51
N LYS A 276 -44.63 -4.94 17.25
CA LYS A 276 -43.78 -5.20 16.07
C LYS A 276 -42.61 -4.21 15.98
N TYR A 277 -42.86 -2.94 16.27
CA TYR A 277 -41.81 -1.91 16.28
C TYR A 277 -40.80 -2.11 17.42
N ILE A 278 -41.26 -2.44 18.63
CA ILE A 278 -40.36 -2.76 19.76
C ILE A 278 -39.48 -3.97 19.42
N LEU A 279 -40.01 -4.97 18.72
CA LEU A 279 -39.25 -6.12 18.25
C LEU A 279 -38.23 -5.75 17.17
N ALA A 280 -38.56 -4.81 16.26
CA ALA A 280 -37.59 -4.29 15.28
C ALA A 280 -36.45 -3.54 15.98
N LEU A 281 -36.76 -2.73 16.99
CA LEU A 281 -35.76 -2.04 17.80
C LEU A 281 -34.88 -3.03 18.58
N ALA A 282 -35.46 -4.09 19.14
CA ALA A 282 -34.72 -5.16 19.80
C ALA A 282 -33.77 -5.88 18.82
N ALA A 283 -34.22 -6.14 17.59
CA ALA A 283 -33.40 -6.70 16.52
C ALA A 283 -32.22 -5.78 16.16
N GLY A 284 -32.49 -4.48 16.00
CA GLY A 284 -31.47 -3.47 15.73
C GLY A 284 -30.46 -3.37 16.89
N PHE A 285 -30.93 -3.40 18.13
CA PHE A 285 -30.07 -3.39 19.31
C PHE A 285 -29.15 -4.61 19.37
N GLU A 286 -29.64 -5.82 19.09
CA GLU A 286 -28.79 -7.02 19.04
C GLU A 286 -27.77 -6.96 17.90
N SER A 287 -28.15 -6.46 16.73
CA SER A 287 -27.21 -6.27 15.62
C SER A 287 -26.11 -5.29 16.00
N LEU A 288 -26.47 -4.12 16.53
CA LEU A 288 -25.54 -3.11 17.00
C LEU A 288 -24.63 -3.63 18.12
N GLN A 289 -25.15 -4.49 19.00
CA GLN A 289 -24.38 -5.12 20.06
C GLN A 289 -23.33 -6.10 19.49
N LYS A 290 -23.68 -6.86 18.44
CA LYS A 290 -22.72 -7.73 17.73
C LYS A 290 -21.66 -6.90 17.00
N ASP A 291 -22.07 -5.84 16.30
CA ASP A 291 -21.16 -4.95 15.59
C ASP A 291 -20.19 -4.25 16.55
N LYS A 292 -20.68 -3.81 17.71
CA LYS A 292 -19.86 -3.27 18.81
C LYS A 292 -18.79 -4.27 19.27
N GLU A 293 -19.14 -5.55 19.42
CA GLU A 293 -18.18 -6.58 19.82
C GLU A 293 -17.14 -6.83 18.73
N HIS A 294 -17.57 -6.88 17.47
CA HIS A 294 -16.66 -7.00 16.32
C HIS A 294 -15.70 -5.82 16.22
N LEU A 295 -16.20 -4.59 16.39
CA LEU A 295 -15.36 -3.39 16.40
C LEU A 295 -14.36 -3.40 17.55
N ARG A 296 -14.76 -3.87 18.74
CA ARG A 296 -13.84 -4.03 19.87
C ARG A 296 -12.71 -5.01 19.56
N ILE A 297 -13.03 -6.16 18.97
CA ILE A 297 -12.03 -7.17 18.58
C ILE A 297 -11.08 -6.59 17.52
N ASN A 298 -11.62 -5.90 16.51
CA ASN A 298 -10.82 -5.28 15.45
C ASN A 298 -9.91 -4.19 15.99
N LEU A 299 -10.39 -3.37 16.92
CA LEU A 299 -9.59 -2.35 17.57
C LEU A 299 -8.43 -2.97 18.34
N HIS A 300 -8.71 -3.99 19.15
CA HIS A 300 -7.67 -4.69 19.91
C HIS A 300 -6.59 -5.27 19.00
N ARG A 301 -7.00 -5.90 17.89
CA ARG A 301 -6.07 -6.42 16.88
C ARG A 301 -5.25 -5.30 16.22
N ALA A 302 -5.88 -4.17 15.89
CA ALA A 302 -5.17 -3.03 15.31
C ALA A 302 -4.13 -2.46 16.28
N GLU A 303 -4.44 -2.40 17.57
CA GLU A 303 -3.51 -1.98 18.62
C GLU A 303 -2.29 -2.94 18.72
N GLU A 304 -2.52 -4.25 18.61
CA GLU A 304 -1.44 -5.25 18.56
C GLU A 304 -0.56 -5.11 17.32
N GLU A 305 -1.17 -4.92 16.14
CA GLU A 305 -0.43 -4.70 14.88
C GLU A 305 0.43 -3.43 14.95
N VAL A 306 -0.09 -2.33 15.51
CA VAL A 306 0.69 -1.09 15.75
C VAL A 306 1.86 -1.35 16.70
N LYS A 307 1.68 -2.17 17.74
CA LYS A 307 2.75 -2.49 18.68
C LYS A 307 3.88 -3.27 18.01
N VAL A 308 3.56 -4.27 17.19
CA VAL A 308 4.55 -5.04 16.43
C VAL A 308 5.31 -4.12 15.46
N LEU A 309 4.60 -3.28 14.70
CA LEU A 309 5.21 -2.33 13.77
C LEU A 309 6.14 -1.33 14.50
N PHE A 310 5.76 -0.89 15.71
CA PHE A 310 6.62 -0.03 16.52
C PHE A 310 7.91 -0.74 16.95
N GLU A 311 7.83 -2.01 17.35
CA GLU A 311 9.01 -2.82 17.69
C GLU A 311 9.92 -3.06 16.47
N GLU A 312 9.33 -3.35 15.31
CA GLU A 312 10.06 -3.50 14.04
C GLU A 312 10.75 -2.20 13.62
N ASN A 313 10.05 -1.07 13.67
CA ASN A 313 10.65 0.25 13.38
C ASN A 313 11.82 0.56 14.31
N ASN A 314 11.71 0.25 15.61
CA ASN A 314 12.79 0.46 16.56
C ASN A 314 14.02 -0.43 16.24
N MET A 315 13.80 -1.65 15.75
CA MET A 315 14.89 -2.51 15.28
C MET A 315 15.55 -1.96 14.02
N LEU A 316 14.75 -1.51 13.05
CA LEU A 316 15.25 -0.88 11.82
C LEU A 316 16.03 0.40 12.12
N ASP A 317 15.56 1.24 13.05
CA ASP A 317 16.27 2.45 13.47
C ASP A 317 17.63 2.13 14.09
N LYS A 318 17.71 1.09 14.94
CA LYS A 318 18.99 0.63 15.50
C LYS A 318 19.95 0.13 14.43
N GLU A 319 19.45 -0.54 13.40
CA GLU A 319 20.27 -0.99 12.27
C GLU A 319 20.73 0.18 11.40
N HIS A 320 19.83 1.12 11.11
CA HIS A 320 20.14 2.34 10.39
C HIS A 320 21.21 3.17 11.11
N GLU A 321 21.12 3.33 12.44
CA GLU A 321 22.18 3.97 13.23
C GLU A 321 23.52 3.24 13.12
N LYS A 322 23.52 1.90 13.19
CA LYS A 322 24.76 1.11 13.04
C LYS A 322 25.37 1.29 11.65
N LEU A 323 24.54 1.32 10.60
CA LEU A 323 24.99 1.57 9.24
C LEU A 323 25.55 2.98 9.08
N LEU A 324 24.91 4.00 9.66
CA LEU A 324 25.40 5.37 9.69
C LEU A 324 26.77 5.47 10.38
N ARG A 325 26.95 4.83 11.54
CA ARG A 325 28.26 4.78 12.23
C ARG A 325 29.32 4.12 11.38
N LYS A 326 29.02 2.96 10.77
CA LYS A 326 29.94 2.24 9.87
C LYS A 326 30.31 3.07 8.63
N THR A 327 29.40 3.90 8.14
CA THR A 327 29.64 4.80 7.01
C THR A 327 30.51 5.98 7.43
N ARG A 328 30.25 6.57 8.60
CA ARG A 328 31.07 7.65 9.17
C ARG A 328 32.49 7.20 9.51
N GLU A 329 32.66 6.02 10.10
CA GLU A 329 33.96 5.40 10.36
C GLU A 329 34.75 5.11 9.07
N ARG A 330 34.06 4.82 7.95
CA ARG A 330 34.71 4.70 6.63
C ARG A 330 35.16 6.04 6.04
N HIS A 331 34.57 7.15 6.44
CA HIS A 331 34.96 8.49 5.99
C HIS A 331 36.08 9.10 6.87
N GLU A 332 36.07 8.87 8.18
CA GLU A 332 37.11 9.39 9.09
C GLU A 332 38.45 8.62 8.98
N GLY A 333 38.45 7.39 8.44
CA GLY A 333 39.67 6.62 8.14
C GLY A 333 40.48 7.06 6.92
N SER A 334 40.02 8.07 6.17
CA SER A 334 40.67 8.57 4.94
C SER A 334 41.14 10.04 5.02
N GLU A 335 41.19 10.65 6.21
CA GLU A 335 41.80 11.97 6.44
C GLU A 335 43.28 11.87 6.86
N GLY A 336 43.99 10.93 6.26
CA GLY A 336 45.41 10.71 6.53
C GLY A 336 46.25 10.82 5.26
N LYS A 337 46.71 12.05 4.97
CA LYS A 337 47.84 12.43 4.08
C LYS A 337 47.46 12.85 2.66
N HIS A 338 47.77 14.12 2.34
CA HIS A 338 48.48 14.68 1.17
C HIS A 338 48.11 16.18 1.07
N SER A 339 48.87 17.04 1.75
CA SER A 339 49.99 17.85 1.23
C SER A 339 49.56 19.16 0.54
N THR A 340 49.87 20.25 1.22
CA THR A 340 50.23 21.59 0.72
C THR A 340 50.41 21.71 -0.80
N SER A 341 49.53 22.46 -1.46
CA SER A 341 49.70 22.90 -2.84
C SER A 341 50.56 24.17 -2.89
N VAL A 342 51.82 24.04 -3.32
CA VAL A 342 52.60 25.15 -3.86
C VAL A 342 52.72 24.98 -5.36
N SER A 343 52.34 26.05 -6.06
CA SER A 343 52.40 26.30 -7.49
C SER A 343 53.80 26.14 -8.09
N ALA A 344 53.94 25.40 -9.19
CA ALA A 344 54.89 25.70 -10.27
C ALA A 344 54.57 24.96 -11.58
N LYS A 345 54.60 25.73 -12.66
CA LYS A 345 54.60 25.36 -14.09
C LYS A 345 55.68 24.31 -14.43
N GLY A 346 55.33 23.32 -15.26
CA GLY A 346 56.35 22.51 -15.97
C GLY A 346 55.81 21.32 -16.75
N LYS A 347 55.96 21.35 -18.08
CA LYS A 347 55.69 20.24 -19.01
C LYS A 347 56.70 19.09 -18.83
N ARG A 348 56.25 17.83 -18.77
CA ARG A 348 56.85 16.65 -19.46
C ARG A 348 56.06 15.35 -19.26
N LYS A 349 56.11 14.50 -20.29
CA LYS A 349 55.57 13.13 -20.42
C LYS A 349 56.15 12.14 -19.39
N LEU A 350 55.35 11.18 -18.91
CA LEU A 350 55.50 9.70 -19.07
C LEU A 350 54.73 8.88 -18.00
N LYS A 351 54.14 7.78 -18.48
CA LYS A 351 53.99 6.42 -17.90
C LYS A 351 52.99 6.12 -16.77
N ALA A 352 52.37 4.95 -17.00
CA ALA A 352 51.42 4.21 -16.19
C ALA A 352 52.03 3.60 -14.92
N GLY A 353 51.16 3.34 -13.95
CA GLY A 353 51.40 2.39 -12.86
C GLY A 353 50.76 2.80 -11.54
N THR A 354 49.46 2.55 -11.36
CA THR A 354 48.89 2.27 -10.03
C THR A 354 47.75 1.27 -10.16
N THR A 355 48.05 0.04 -9.78
CA THR A 355 47.11 -1.03 -9.47
C THR A 355 46.12 -0.57 -8.41
N ILE A 356 44.84 -0.46 -8.79
CA ILE A 356 43.73 -0.32 -7.84
C ILE A 356 43.37 -1.73 -7.38
N SER A 357 43.56 -1.97 -6.09
CA SER A 357 43.20 -3.21 -5.39
C SER A 357 41.69 -3.43 -5.47
N THR A 358 41.24 -4.31 -6.38
CA THR A 358 39.87 -4.85 -6.41
C THR A 358 39.74 -5.89 -5.31
N ASP A 359 39.61 -5.44 -4.05
CA ASP A 359 39.35 -6.33 -2.93
C ASP A 359 38.24 -5.73 -2.07
N ARG A 360 37.01 -5.86 -2.59
CA ARG A 360 35.71 -5.75 -1.90
C ARG A 360 34.61 -5.97 -2.93
N ILE A 361 34.55 -7.19 -3.46
CA ILE A 361 33.32 -7.72 -4.04
C ILE A 361 32.33 -7.79 -2.88
N ILE A 362 31.44 -6.82 -2.80
CA ILE A 362 30.31 -6.87 -1.86
C ILE A 362 29.34 -7.87 -2.46
N ASP A 363 29.37 -9.09 -1.93
CA ASP A 363 28.46 -10.16 -2.27
C ASP A 363 27.16 -9.98 -1.47
N PHE A 364 26.12 -9.46 -2.15
CA PHE A 364 24.74 -9.44 -1.68
C PHE A 364 23.91 -10.51 -2.42
N CYS A 365 24.47 -11.69 -2.73
CA CYS A 365 23.69 -12.79 -3.35
C CYS A 365 22.70 -13.50 -2.40
N GLY A 366 22.50 -13.03 -1.17
CA GLY A 366 21.53 -13.62 -0.24
C GLY A 366 20.22 -12.85 -0.19
N LEU A 367 19.19 -13.37 -0.85
CA LEU A 367 17.75 -13.02 -0.70
C LEU A 367 17.24 -11.75 -1.41
N GLU A 368 17.29 -11.70 -2.74
CA GLU A 368 16.42 -10.77 -3.49
C GLU A 368 15.57 -11.54 -4.50
N SER A 369 14.45 -12.10 -4.01
CA SER A 369 13.30 -12.27 -4.89
C SER A 369 12.78 -10.88 -5.24
N PRO A 370 12.55 -10.54 -6.52
CA PRO A 370 11.99 -9.25 -6.89
C PRO A 370 10.67 -9.07 -6.13
N ARG A 371 10.62 -8.04 -5.27
CA ARG A 371 9.41 -7.71 -4.51
C ARG A 371 8.29 -7.36 -5.50
N ARG A 372 7.08 -7.79 -5.19
CA ARG A 372 5.90 -7.44 -6.00
C ARG A 372 5.46 -6.02 -5.65
N PRO A 373 4.90 -5.26 -6.60
CA PRO A 373 4.24 -3.99 -6.30
C PRO A 373 3.22 -4.19 -5.18
N LEU A 374 3.11 -3.21 -4.30
CA LEU A 374 2.02 -3.21 -3.33
C LEU A 374 0.72 -3.28 -4.13
N SER A 375 -0.04 -4.37 -3.94
CA SER A 375 -1.35 -4.47 -4.56
C SER A 375 -2.20 -3.32 -4.02
N PRO A 376 -3.03 -2.65 -4.84
CA PRO A 376 -3.99 -1.68 -4.34
C PRO A 376 -4.73 -2.34 -3.18
N LEU A 377 -4.58 -1.78 -1.97
CA LEU A 377 -5.23 -2.32 -0.78
C LEU A 377 -6.70 -2.41 -1.13
N GLN A 378 -7.21 -3.64 -1.29
CA GLN A 378 -8.59 -3.85 -1.67
C GLN A 378 -9.44 -3.11 -0.66
N LEU A 379 -10.10 -2.05 -1.13
CA LEU A 379 -11.12 -1.33 -0.39
C LEU A 379 -12.11 -2.40 0.06
N LYS A 380 -12.03 -2.79 1.34
CA LYS A 380 -13.13 -3.49 2.01
C LYS A 380 -14.22 -2.45 2.20
N SER A 381 -14.83 -2.03 1.10
CA SER A 381 -16.09 -1.33 1.09
C SER A 381 -17.14 -2.29 1.68
N PRO A 382 -17.93 -1.88 2.68
CA PRO A 382 -18.91 -2.74 3.34
C PRO A 382 -20.05 -3.23 2.42
N GLU A 383 -20.12 -2.80 1.16
CA GLU A 383 -21.30 -3.00 0.31
C GLU A 383 -21.33 -4.30 -0.50
N SER A 384 -20.25 -5.11 -0.53
CA SER A 384 -20.22 -6.34 -1.38
C SER A 384 -20.72 -7.63 -0.71
N ARG A 385 -21.23 -7.58 0.53
CA ARG A 385 -21.71 -8.80 1.24
C ARG A 385 -23.12 -9.25 0.86
N MET A 386 -23.84 -8.53 -0.01
CA MET A 386 -25.16 -8.95 -0.48
C MET A 386 -25.09 -9.46 -1.91
N GLN A 387 -24.51 -10.65 -2.12
CA GLN A 387 -24.86 -11.58 -3.21
C GLN A 387 -23.95 -12.81 -3.15
N LYS A 388 -24.22 -13.71 -2.20
CA LYS A 388 -23.88 -15.12 -2.31
C LYS A 388 -24.71 -15.95 -1.34
N LYS A 389 -25.99 -16.11 -1.69
CA LYS A 389 -26.68 -17.40 -1.86
C LYS A 389 -28.08 -17.15 -2.37
#